data_AF-S4NLY5-F1
#
_entry.id   AF-S4NLY5-F1
#
_cell.length_a   1.000
_cell.length_b   1.000
_cell.length_c   1.000
_cell.angle_alpha   90.00
_cell.angle_beta   90.00
_cell.angle_gamma   90.00
#
_symmetry.space_group_name_H-M   'P 1'
#
loop_
_entity.id
_entity.type
_entity.pdbx_description
1 polymer ?
#
loop_
_entity_poly.entity_id
_entity_poly.type
_entity_poly.pdbx_seq_one_letter_code
_entity_poly.pdbx_strand_id
1 'polypeptide(L)'
;MPKDLDYKAGPKLDKPIEILLSGGRVKSLRLPSSVPLAQENLIKGLIGALQVDLSTYRNVHSSHDTFDKNTKQGLFRKMETDVTGDCETLYSVSPVAAEWRRELPQFANEEEPIEITKSKNYGHCHHRVDYHFGVPEGAEWTGTAHSTKKEQFINRA
;
A
#
# COMPACT_ATOMS: atom_id res chain seq x y z
N MET A 1 -8.78 -24.03 11.22
CA MET A 1 -9.92 -23.31 10.60
C MET A 1 -11.18 -23.71 11.34
N PRO A 2 -12.03 -22.77 11.76
CA PRO A 2 -13.35 -23.08 12.31
C PRO A 2 -14.12 -23.94 11.31
N LYS A 3 -14.75 -25.02 11.77
CA LYS A 3 -15.40 -26.02 10.90
C LYS A 3 -16.84 -25.63 10.51
N ASP A 4 -17.40 -24.63 11.19
CA ASP A 4 -18.83 -24.28 11.11
C ASP A 4 -19.08 -23.00 10.28
N LEU A 5 -18.13 -22.59 9.45
CA LEU A 5 -18.24 -21.42 8.58
C LEU A 5 -18.40 -21.86 7.12
N ASP A 6 -19.51 -21.48 6.49
CA ASP A 6 -19.76 -21.70 5.07
C ASP A 6 -19.04 -20.63 4.24
N TYR A 7 -17.81 -20.93 3.82
CA TYR A 7 -17.02 -20.06 2.96
C TYR A 7 -17.46 -20.17 1.50
N LYS A 8 -17.93 -19.07 0.93
CA LYS A 8 -18.23 -18.96 -0.49
C LYS A 8 -17.11 -18.23 -1.22
N ALA A 9 -16.72 -18.74 -2.38
CA ALA A 9 -15.73 -18.09 -3.22
C ALA A 9 -16.23 -16.69 -3.65
N GLY A 10 -15.37 -15.69 -3.54
CA GLY A 10 -15.64 -14.36 -4.08
C GLY A 10 -15.78 -14.44 -5.61
N PRO A 11 -16.68 -13.66 -6.23
CA PRO A 11 -16.94 -13.77 -7.65
C PRO A 11 -15.70 -13.38 -8.46
N LYS A 12 -15.29 -14.24 -9.38
CA LYS A 12 -14.22 -13.99 -10.37
C LYS A 12 -12.84 -13.64 -9.79
N LEU A 13 -12.54 -14.08 -8.56
CA LEU A 13 -11.19 -13.98 -7.98
C LEU A 13 -10.22 -15.05 -8.52
N ASP A 14 -10.72 -16.02 -9.28
CA ASP A 14 -9.96 -17.07 -9.98
C ASP A 14 -9.25 -16.57 -11.24
N LYS A 15 -9.52 -15.34 -11.66
CA LYS A 15 -8.98 -14.79 -12.91
C LYS A 15 -7.53 -14.34 -12.74
N PRO A 16 -6.68 -14.60 -13.75
CA PRO A 16 -5.30 -14.14 -13.69
C PRO A 16 -5.24 -12.62 -13.66
N ILE A 17 -4.32 -12.10 -12.86
CA ILE A 17 -4.03 -10.67 -12.72
C ILE A 17 -2.56 -10.43 -13.05
N GLU A 18 -2.26 -9.29 -13.66
CA GLU A 18 -0.87 -8.88 -13.94
C GLU A 18 -0.53 -7.70 -13.04
N ILE A 19 0.57 -7.80 -12.30
CA ILE A 19 1.08 -6.74 -11.42
C ILE A 19 2.46 -6.34 -11.91
N LEU A 20 2.62 -5.08 -12.30
CA LEU A 20 3.93 -4.53 -12.64
C LEU A 20 4.55 -3.90 -11.40
N LEU A 21 5.71 -4.41 -10.97
CA LEU A 21 6.45 -3.91 -9.82
C LEU A 21 7.76 -3.23 -10.22
N SER A 22 8.17 -2.20 -9.47
CA SER A 22 9.46 -1.52 -9.65
C SER A 22 10.03 -1.04 -8.31
N GLY A 23 11.05 -1.74 -7.82
CA GLY A 23 11.63 -1.48 -6.49
C GLY A 23 10.61 -1.68 -5.36
N GLY A 24 9.72 -2.67 -5.50
CA GLY A 24 8.67 -2.96 -4.51
C GLY A 24 7.43 -2.06 -4.55
N ARG A 25 7.41 -1.05 -5.45
CA ARG A 25 6.21 -0.25 -5.77
C ARG A 25 5.39 -0.92 -6.85
N VAL A 26 4.07 -0.79 -6.74
CA VAL A 26 3.10 -1.16 -7.77
C VAL A 26 3.02 -0.03 -8.80
N LYS A 27 3.31 -0.37 -10.06
CA LYS A 27 3.26 0.56 -11.20
C LYS A 27 1.97 0.43 -12.00
N SER A 28 1.45 -0.78 -12.10
CA SER A 28 0.16 -1.04 -12.71
C SER A 28 -0.38 -2.40 -12.25
N LEU A 29 -1.70 -2.50 -12.29
CA LEU A 29 -2.43 -3.75 -12.09
C LEU A 29 -3.40 -3.88 -13.28
N ARG A 30 -3.32 -5.01 -13.99
CA ARG A 30 -4.24 -5.32 -15.09
C ARG A 30 -5.12 -6.48 -14.68
N LEU A 31 -6.42 -6.28 -14.86
CA LEU A 31 -7.49 -7.22 -14.54
C LEU A 31 -8.38 -7.38 -15.77
N PRO A 32 -8.97 -8.56 -15.99
CA PRO A 32 -9.99 -8.71 -17.02
C PRO A 32 -11.18 -7.78 -16.77
N SER A 33 -11.71 -7.15 -17.82
CA SER A 33 -12.88 -6.26 -17.75
C SER A 33 -14.13 -6.92 -17.15
N SER A 34 -14.16 -8.26 -17.14
CA SER A 34 -15.22 -9.06 -16.54
C SER A 34 -15.23 -9.04 -14.99
N VAL A 35 -14.15 -8.60 -14.33
CA VAL A 35 -14.04 -8.50 -12.87
C VAL A 35 -14.85 -7.30 -12.38
N PRO A 36 -15.80 -7.46 -11.43
CA PRO A 36 -16.58 -6.32 -10.96
C PRO A 36 -15.74 -5.36 -10.11
N LEU A 37 -16.15 -4.09 -10.06
CA LEU A 37 -15.39 -3.01 -9.42
C LEU A 37 -15.08 -3.27 -7.95
N ALA A 38 -16.01 -3.90 -7.21
CA ALA A 38 -15.80 -4.22 -5.80
C ALA A 38 -14.63 -5.20 -5.60
N GLN A 39 -14.51 -6.22 -6.46
CA GLN A 39 -13.43 -7.19 -6.42
C GLN A 39 -12.12 -6.59 -6.90
N GLU A 40 -12.17 -5.72 -7.91
CA GLU A 40 -11.02 -4.92 -8.31
C GLU A 40 -10.47 -4.09 -7.12
N ASN A 41 -11.34 -3.42 -6.37
CA ASN A 41 -10.92 -2.63 -5.20
C ASN A 41 -10.41 -3.49 -4.04
N LEU A 42 -10.99 -4.68 -3.83
CA LEU A 42 -10.46 -5.65 -2.87
C LEU A 42 -9.03 -6.07 -3.23
N ILE A 43 -8.80 -6.43 -4.50
CA ILE A 43 -7.47 -6.83 -5.00
C ILE A 43 -6.48 -5.67 -4.86
N LYS A 44 -6.88 -4.43 -5.19
CA LYS A 44 -6.05 -3.24 -4.96
C LYS A 44 -5.68 -3.05 -3.49
N GLY A 45 -6.62 -3.28 -2.57
CA GLY A 45 -6.37 -3.20 -1.13
C GLY A 45 -5.33 -4.23 -0.66
N LEU A 46 -5.47 -5.48 -1.11
CA LEU A 46 -4.50 -6.55 -0.80
C LEU A 46 -3.12 -6.24 -1.37
N ILE A 47 -3.04 -5.81 -2.62
CA ILE A 47 -1.78 -5.46 -3.28
C ILE A 47 -1.13 -4.24 -2.61
N GLY A 48 -1.90 -3.22 -2.24
CA GLY A 48 -1.41 -2.05 -1.50
C GLY A 48 -0.85 -2.39 -0.13
N ALA A 49 -1.44 -3.40 0.55
CA ALA A 49 -0.91 -3.91 1.80
C ALA A 49 0.45 -4.62 1.62
N LEU A 50 0.65 -5.31 0.49
CA LEU A 50 1.89 -6.01 0.16
C LEU A 50 2.97 -5.09 -0.47
N GLN A 51 2.60 -3.88 -0.87
CA GLN A 51 3.54 -2.91 -1.45
C GLN A 51 4.54 -2.44 -0.39
N VAL A 52 5.83 -2.58 -0.66
CA VAL A 52 6.91 -2.14 0.24
C VAL A 52 8.03 -1.55 -0.60
N ASP A 53 8.30 -0.25 -0.48
CA ASP A 53 9.37 0.41 -1.21
C ASP A 53 10.38 1.10 -0.28
N LEU A 54 11.49 0.41 -0.02
CA LEU A 54 12.61 0.89 0.79
C LEU A 54 13.63 1.72 -0.02
N SER A 55 13.33 2.06 -1.27
CA SER A 55 14.18 2.93 -2.09
C SER A 55 14.03 4.41 -1.72
N THR A 56 14.94 5.24 -2.23
CA THR A 56 14.93 6.70 -2.04
C THR A 56 13.88 7.42 -2.88
N TYR A 57 13.08 6.69 -3.66
CA TYR A 57 12.08 7.28 -4.54
C TYR A 57 10.98 7.99 -3.75
N ARG A 58 10.75 9.27 -4.07
CA ARG A 58 9.70 10.13 -3.48
C ARG A 58 9.75 10.21 -1.95
N ASN A 59 10.95 10.11 -1.38
CA ASN A 59 11.14 10.38 0.05
C ASN A 59 10.78 11.84 0.35
N VAL A 60 10.12 12.04 1.50
CA VAL A 60 9.95 13.37 2.07
C VAL A 60 11.26 13.72 2.75
N HIS A 61 11.87 14.84 2.38
CA HIS A 61 13.15 15.25 2.94
C HIS A 61 12.95 15.93 4.29
N SER A 62 13.41 15.28 5.36
CA SER A 62 13.53 15.87 6.69
C SER A 62 14.80 15.40 7.37
N SER A 63 15.32 16.19 8.31
CA SER A 63 16.48 15.83 9.13
C SER A 63 16.25 14.59 10.00
N HIS A 64 14.98 14.23 10.23
CA HIS A 64 14.60 13.07 11.05
C HIS A 64 14.35 11.80 10.21
N ASP A 65 14.31 11.92 8.87
CA ASP A 65 14.05 10.78 7.98
C ASP A 65 15.37 10.08 7.65
N THR A 66 15.57 8.87 8.17
CA THR A 66 16.81 8.10 8.05
C THR A 66 16.52 6.64 7.70
N PHE A 67 17.37 6.04 6.86
CA PHE A 67 17.32 4.60 6.58
C PHE A 67 18.72 4.09 6.23
N ASP A 68 19.21 3.14 7.02
CA ASP A 68 20.46 2.46 6.77
C ASP A 68 20.19 1.11 6.07
N LYS A 69 20.69 1.00 4.83
CA LYS A 69 20.53 -0.19 4.00
C LYS A 69 21.34 -1.40 4.49
N ASN A 70 22.40 -1.17 5.26
CA ASN A 70 23.28 -2.22 5.77
C ASN A 70 22.67 -2.87 7.01
N THR A 71 22.19 -2.06 7.95
CA THR A 71 21.53 -2.54 9.18
C THR A 71 20.03 -2.80 9.01
N LYS A 72 19.45 -2.45 7.86
CA LYS A 72 18.01 -2.54 7.58
C LYS A 72 17.19 -1.86 8.68
N GLN A 73 17.64 -0.70 9.11
CA GLN A 73 17.04 0.04 10.20
C GLN A 73 16.79 1.48 9.79
N GLY A 74 15.63 2.02 10.15
CA GLY A 74 15.34 3.42 9.91
C GLY A 74 13.91 3.83 10.16
N LEU A 75 13.71 5.13 10.15
CA LEU A 75 12.43 5.80 10.21
C LEU A 75 12.41 6.87 9.13
N PHE A 76 11.55 6.73 8.12
CA PHE A 76 11.51 7.69 7.02
C PHE A 76 10.12 7.83 6.42
N ARG A 77 9.81 9.02 5.91
CA ARG A 77 8.56 9.30 5.19
C ARG A 77 8.77 9.33 3.69
N LYS A 78 7.73 8.94 2.95
CA LYS A 78 7.65 9.08 1.49
C LYS A 78 6.22 9.26 1.03
N MET A 79 6.05 9.82 -0.16
CA MET A 79 4.76 9.82 -0.83
C MET A 79 4.52 8.47 -1.50
N GLU A 80 3.49 7.77 -1.06
CA GLU A 80 3.13 6.44 -1.53
C GLU A 80 1.73 6.42 -2.14
N THR A 81 1.65 5.84 -3.32
CA THR A 81 0.40 5.63 -4.05
C THR A 81 -0.13 4.22 -3.81
N ASP A 82 -1.39 4.11 -3.39
CA ASP A 82 -2.13 2.85 -3.29
C ASP A 82 -3.64 3.06 -3.56
N VAL A 83 -4.47 2.11 -3.12
CA VAL A 83 -5.93 2.15 -3.27
C VAL A 83 -6.59 3.41 -2.69
N THR A 84 -5.96 4.05 -1.71
CA THR A 84 -6.48 5.25 -1.01
C THR A 84 -6.04 6.57 -1.66
N GLY A 85 -5.15 6.51 -2.65
CA GLY A 85 -4.56 7.67 -3.31
C GLY A 85 -3.06 7.80 -3.07
N ASP A 86 -2.54 9.02 -3.25
CA ASP A 86 -1.13 9.39 -3.13
C ASP A 86 -0.91 10.21 -1.84
N CYS A 87 -0.46 9.52 -0.79
CA CYS A 87 -0.39 10.06 0.57
C CYS A 87 0.99 9.87 1.21
N GLU A 88 1.34 10.77 2.12
CA GLU A 88 2.52 10.62 2.94
C GLU A 88 2.39 9.36 3.82
N THR A 89 3.42 8.53 3.77
CA THR A 89 3.50 7.28 4.51
C THR A 89 4.83 7.23 5.27
N LEU A 90 4.73 7.06 6.58
CA LEU A 90 5.85 6.83 7.49
C LEU A 90 6.18 5.34 7.51
N TYR A 91 7.42 5.02 7.20
CA TYR A 91 8.02 3.71 7.32
C TYR A 91 8.88 3.65 8.59
N SER A 92 8.66 2.64 9.41
CA SER A 92 9.57 2.21 10.47
C SER A 92 10.07 0.82 10.13
N VAL A 93 11.38 0.66 10.01
CA VAL A 93 12.04 -0.58 9.62
C VAL A 93 13.05 -0.96 10.69
N SER A 94 13.03 -2.21 11.12
CA SER A 94 13.99 -2.76 12.06
C SER A 94 14.20 -4.25 11.83
N PRO A 95 15.40 -4.80 12.11
CA PRO A 95 15.59 -6.25 12.21
C PRO A 95 14.64 -6.85 13.24
N VAL A 96 14.07 -8.02 12.95
CA VAL A 96 13.22 -8.74 13.90
C VAL A 96 14.08 -9.31 15.02
N ALA A 97 13.59 -9.24 16.25
CA ALA A 97 14.27 -9.76 17.42
C ALA A 97 14.40 -11.30 17.37
N ALA A 98 15.52 -11.82 17.85
CA ALA A 98 16.01 -13.18 17.55
C ALA A 98 15.07 -14.33 17.93
N GLU A 99 14.10 -14.08 18.82
CA GLU A 99 13.03 -14.98 19.22
C GLU A 99 12.20 -15.52 18.04
N TRP A 100 12.15 -14.81 16.90
CA TRP A 100 11.42 -15.26 15.71
C TRP A 100 11.82 -16.67 15.26
N ARG A 101 13.09 -17.06 15.45
CA ARG A 101 13.60 -18.40 15.09
C ARG A 101 12.91 -19.53 15.84
N ARG A 102 12.42 -19.25 17.06
CA ARG A 102 11.67 -20.23 17.85
C ARG A 102 10.24 -20.39 17.35
N GLU A 103 9.62 -19.29 16.92
CA GLU A 103 8.22 -19.27 16.46
C GLU A 103 8.08 -19.74 15.01
N LEU A 104 9.10 -19.47 14.19
CA LEU A 104 9.14 -19.74 12.75
C LEU A 104 10.42 -20.51 12.36
N PRO A 105 10.69 -21.69 12.96
CA PRO A 105 11.94 -22.43 12.78
C PRO A 105 12.19 -22.87 11.34
N GLN A 106 11.14 -23.05 10.53
CA GLN A 106 11.26 -23.41 9.13
C GLN A 106 11.91 -22.31 8.26
N PHE A 107 11.92 -21.06 8.72
CA PHE A 107 12.55 -19.92 8.04
C PHE A 107 13.96 -19.60 8.58
N ALA A 108 14.48 -20.39 9.53
CA ALA A 108 15.75 -20.10 10.21
C ALA A 108 17.00 -20.17 9.32
N ASN A 109 16.90 -20.80 8.14
CA ASN A 109 17.98 -20.86 7.15
C ASN A 109 17.91 -19.72 6.11
N GLU A 110 16.94 -18.81 6.24
CA GLU A 110 16.80 -17.64 5.36
C GLU A 110 17.56 -16.43 5.93
N GLU A 111 17.58 -15.33 5.17
CA GLU A 111 18.11 -14.06 5.65
C GLU A 111 17.37 -13.58 6.91
N GLU A 112 18.05 -12.83 7.77
CA GLU A 112 17.42 -12.25 8.96
C GLU A 112 16.20 -11.41 8.56
N PRO A 113 14.99 -11.74 9.07
CA PRO A 113 13.79 -11.03 8.71
C PRO A 113 13.83 -9.60 9.26
N ILE A 114 13.10 -8.73 8.57
CA ILE A 114 12.90 -7.34 8.97
C ILE A 114 11.42 -7.11 9.25
N GLU A 115 11.15 -6.33 10.28
CA GLU A 115 9.82 -5.79 10.57
C GLU A 115 9.67 -4.45 9.87
N ILE A 116 8.52 -4.26 9.24
CA ILE A 116 8.17 -3.01 8.54
C ILE A 116 6.80 -2.58 9.01
N THR A 117 6.75 -1.43 9.69
CA THR A 117 5.50 -0.75 10.02
C THR A 117 5.29 0.43 9.09
N LYS A 118 4.12 0.47 8.43
CA LYS A 118 3.69 1.60 7.61
C LYS A 118 2.55 2.34 8.29
N SER A 119 2.66 3.65 8.45
CA SER A 119 1.59 4.51 8.93
C SER A 119 1.30 5.59 7.89
N LYS A 120 0.05 5.67 7.42
CA LYS A 120 -0.37 6.60 6.37
C LYS A 120 -1.06 7.82 6.97
N ASN A 121 -0.64 9.00 6.54
CA ASN A 121 -1.25 10.27 6.93
C ASN A 121 -2.30 10.72 5.91
N TYR A 122 -3.57 10.41 6.16
CA TYR A 122 -4.68 10.81 5.28
C TYR A 122 -5.01 12.32 5.29
N GLY A 123 -4.38 13.09 6.19
CA GLY A 123 -4.42 14.55 6.19
C GLY A 123 -3.34 15.16 5.28
N HIS A 124 -2.35 14.37 4.84
CA HIS A 124 -1.27 14.83 3.97
C HIS A 124 -1.18 13.96 2.72
N CYS A 125 -2.07 14.26 1.76
CA CYS A 125 -2.14 13.58 0.47
C CYS A 125 -2.09 14.61 -0.66
N HIS A 126 -1.33 14.34 -1.72
CA HIS A 126 -1.49 15.09 -2.97
C HIS A 126 -2.81 14.73 -3.66
N HIS A 127 -3.22 13.47 -3.50
CA HIS A 127 -4.48 12.96 -4.00
C HIS A 127 -5.06 11.95 -3.02
N ARG A 128 -6.31 12.15 -2.60
CA ARG A 128 -7.04 11.19 -1.77
C ARG A 128 -8.26 10.71 -2.55
N VAL A 129 -8.47 9.40 -2.56
CA VAL A 129 -9.67 8.80 -3.15
C VAL A 129 -10.74 8.79 -2.07
N ASP A 130 -11.63 9.77 -2.09
CA ASP A 130 -12.78 9.86 -1.19
C ASP A 130 -14.07 10.24 -1.95
N TYR A 131 -15.21 10.02 -1.30
CA TYR A 131 -16.54 10.34 -1.84
C TYR A 131 -17.36 11.00 -0.74
N HIS A 132 -17.87 12.20 -1.02
CA HIS A 132 -18.65 13.00 -0.09
C HIS A 132 -20.09 13.19 -0.61
N PHE A 133 -21.08 13.08 0.27
CA PHE A 133 -22.48 13.40 -0.02
C PHE A 133 -23.06 14.25 1.12
N GLY A 134 -24.07 15.09 0.82
CA GLY A 134 -24.76 15.89 1.84
C GLY A 134 -23.98 17.10 2.37
N VAL A 135 -23.11 17.70 1.56
CA VAL A 135 -22.38 18.93 1.92
C VAL A 135 -23.40 20.07 2.11
N PRO A 136 -23.52 20.66 3.32
CA PRO A 136 -24.45 21.75 3.57
C PRO A 136 -24.10 23.00 2.75
N GLU A 137 -25.11 23.77 2.39
CA GLU A 137 -24.95 25.06 1.72
C GLU A 137 -24.11 26.00 2.63
N GLY A 138 -22.95 26.47 2.12
CA GLY A 138 -22.03 27.35 2.87
C GLY A 138 -20.85 26.66 3.56
N ALA A 139 -20.69 25.33 3.44
CA ALA A 139 -19.46 24.68 3.88
C ALA A 139 -18.29 25.03 2.95
N GLU A 140 -17.17 25.51 3.51
CA GLU A 140 -15.93 25.70 2.75
C GLU A 140 -15.44 24.35 2.22
N TRP A 141 -15.53 24.19 0.91
CA TRP A 141 -15.03 23.01 0.21
C TRP A 141 -13.50 23.02 0.24
N THR A 142 -12.90 22.21 1.10
CA THR A 142 -11.43 21.98 1.10
C THR A 142 -11.00 20.87 0.14
N GLY A 143 -11.93 20.30 -0.62
CA GLY A 143 -11.60 19.26 -1.59
C GLY A 143 -10.70 19.84 -2.67
N THR A 144 -9.44 19.44 -2.59
CA THR A 144 -8.37 19.88 -3.49
C THR A 144 -8.76 19.56 -4.93
N ALA A 145 -8.92 20.59 -5.76
CA ALA A 145 -8.97 20.40 -7.21
C ALA A 145 -7.65 19.74 -7.65
N HIS A 146 -7.70 18.44 -7.91
CA HIS A 146 -6.51 17.67 -8.26
C HIS A 146 -6.03 18.06 -9.66
N SER A 147 -4.72 18.31 -9.78
CA SER A 147 -4.02 18.46 -11.05
C SER A 147 -4.42 17.36 -12.04
N THR A 148 -4.69 17.74 -13.30
CA THR A 148 -5.02 16.81 -14.39
C THR A 148 -3.85 15.92 -14.83
N LYS A 149 -2.65 16.10 -14.26
CA LYS A 149 -1.50 15.18 -14.47
C LYS A 149 -1.77 13.87 -13.74
N LYS A 150 -2.46 12.96 -14.42
CA LYS A 150 -2.71 11.58 -14.02
C LYS A 150 -1.40 10.80 -13.91
N GLU A 151 -0.78 10.79 -12.73
CA GLU A 151 -0.08 9.58 -12.28
C GLU A 151 -1.15 8.62 -11.75
N GLN A 152 -1.95 8.06 -12.68
CA GLN A 152 -2.99 7.11 -12.36
C GLN A 152 -2.36 5.77 -11.96
N PHE A 153 -2.81 5.22 -10.83
CA PHE A 153 -2.39 3.91 -10.35
C PHE A 153 -2.66 2.80 -11.39
N ILE A 154 -3.67 2.96 -12.27
CA ILE A 154 -4.01 2.01 -13.35
C ILE A 154 -4.71 2.73 -14.52
N ASN A 155 -4.39 2.32 -15.75
CA ASN A 155 -5.25 2.46 -16.93
C ASN A 155 -6.04 1.17 -17.14
N ARG A 156 -7.38 1.24 -17.15
CA ARG A 156 -8.21 0.13 -17.64
C ARG A 156 -7.98 -0.01 -19.16
N ALA A 157 -7.77 -1.24 -19.61
CA ALA A 157 -7.82 -1.59 -21.03
C ALA A 157 -9.27 -1.73 -21.48
#